data_AF-A0A953AUC2-F1
#
_entry.id   AF-A0A953AUC2-F1
#
_cell.length_a   1.000
_cell.length_b   1.000
_cell.length_c   1.000
_cell.angle_alpha   90.00
_cell.angle_beta   90.00
_cell.angle_gamma   90.00
#
_symmetry.space_group_name_H-M   'P 1'
#
loop_
_entity.id
_entity.type
_entity.pdbx_description
1 polymer ?
#
loop_
_entity_poly.entity_id
_entity_poly.type
_entity_poly.pdbx_seq_one_letter_code
_entity_poly.pdbx_strand_id
1 'polypeptide(L)'
;MGFELPAQITPDFSARLERQADHWTVTLSGTLDVPDAAARVQPELLRLHEALLGAKVPKVTLSVQNIEYMNSSGLKAFMAWFLAAANTRGDR
;
A
#
# COMPACT_ATOMS: atom_id res chain seq x y z
N MET A 1 5.04 10.72 -9.51
CA MET A 1 3.97 9.71 -9.57
C MET A 1 3.17 9.87 -8.30
N GLY A 2 1.92 10.31 -8.38
CA GLY A 2 1.01 10.31 -7.24
C GLY A 2 0.28 8.97 -7.19
N PHE A 3 0.20 8.35 -6.03
CA PHE A 3 -0.68 7.21 -5.78
C PHE A 3 -1.63 7.60 -4.67
N GLU A 4 -2.91 7.40 -4.93
CA GLU A 4 -4.00 7.52 -3.97
C GLU A 4 -4.93 6.32 -4.13
N LEU A 5 -5.37 5.75 -3.02
CA LEU A 5 -6.43 4.74 -3.05
C LEU A 5 -7.73 5.40 -3.52
N PRO A 6 -8.51 4.77 -4.42
CA PRO A 6 -9.78 5.33 -4.85
C PRO A 6 -10.74 5.45 -3.66
N ALA A 7 -11.19 6.67 -3.35
CA ALA A 7 -12.10 6.95 -2.23
C ALA A 7 -13.42 6.16 -2.31
N GLN A 8 -13.87 5.80 -3.51
CA GLN A 8 -15.04 4.95 -3.74
C GLN A 8 -14.88 3.51 -3.19
N ILE A 9 -13.65 3.06 -2.97
CA ILE A 9 -13.32 1.71 -2.50
C ILE A 9 -13.12 1.72 -0.98
N THR A 10 -12.46 2.76 -0.47
CA THR A 10 -12.12 2.95 0.94
C THR A 10 -12.40 4.41 1.34
N PRO A 11 -13.66 4.79 1.63
CA PRO A 11 -14.04 6.18 1.81
C PRO A 11 -13.34 6.84 3.01
N ASP A 12 -13.15 6.07 4.08
CA ASP A 12 -12.54 6.55 5.33
C ASP A 12 -11.06 6.18 5.44
N PHE A 13 -10.45 5.66 4.38
CA PHE A 13 -9.04 5.24 4.38
C PHE A 13 -8.31 5.68 3.12
N SER A 14 -7.18 6.33 3.30
CA SER A 14 -6.35 6.83 2.21
C SER A 14 -4.93 6.29 2.33
N ALA A 15 -4.31 6.06 1.18
CA ALA A 15 -2.88 5.81 1.08
C ALA A 15 -2.28 6.83 0.14
N ARG A 16 -1.27 7.57 0.58
CA ARG A 16 -0.57 8.56 -0.25
C ARG A 16 0.88 8.16 -0.44
N LEU A 17 1.35 8.19 -1.68
CA LEU A 17 2.77 7.99 -2.00
C LEU A 17 3.49 9.34 -2.13
N GLU A 18 4.54 9.53 -1.34
CA GLU A 18 5.38 10.72 -1.36
C GLU A 18 6.84 10.33 -1.58
N ARG A 19 7.56 11.10 -2.38
CA ARG A 19 8.99 10.91 -2.60
C ARG A 19 9.78 11.67 -1.54
N GLN A 20 10.65 10.97 -0.83
CA GLN A 20 11.67 11.56 0.04
C GLN A 20 13.04 11.52 -0.64
N ALA A 21 14.08 12.05 0.03
CA ALA A 21 15.41 12.23 -0.56
C ALA A 21 16.06 10.91 -1.03
N ASP A 22 15.93 9.84 -0.24
CA ASP A 22 16.58 8.53 -0.44
C ASP A 22 15.59 7.36 -0.61
N HIS A 23 14.30 7.59 -0.36
CA HIS A 23 13.28 6.56 -0.41
C HIS A 23 11.91 7.15 -0.76
N TRP A 24 10.94 6.28 -0.98
CA TRP A 24 9.55 6.68 -1.10
C TRP A 24 8.78 6.26 0.16
N THR A 25 7.81 7.07 0.56
CA THR A 25 6.97 6.79 1.72
C THR A 25 5.54 6.64 1.27
N VAL A 26 4.91 5.53 1.65
CA VAL A 26 3.47 5.34 1.55
C VAL A 26 2.88 5.65 2.92
N THR A 27 2.13 6.74 3.03
CA THR A 27 1.46 7.12 4.26
C THR A 27 0.03 6.62 4.22
N LEU A 28 -0.32 5.78 5.19
CA LEU A 28 -1.67 5.29 5.40
C LEU A 28 -2.35 6.13 6.48
N SER A 29 -3.62 6.49 6.25
CA SER A 29 -4.40 7.24 7.24
C SER A 29 -5.88 6.88 7.21
N GLY A 30 -6.51 6.97 8.39
CA GLY A 30 -7.95 6.77 8.59
C GLY A 30 -8.32 5.35 9.02
N THR A 31 -9.54 4.94 8.69
CA THR A 31 -10.19 3.70 9.11
C THR A 31 -10.47 2.78 7.92
N LEU A 32 -9.77 1.63 7.88
CA LEU A 32 -10.02 0.58 6.90
C LEU A 32 -10.96 -0.49 7.49
N ASP A 33 -12.26 -0.20 7.46
CA ASP A 33 -13.31 -1.13 7.88
C ASP A 33 -14.37 -1.35 6.80
N VAL A 34 -13.95 -1.96 5.69
CA VAL A 34 -14.88 -2.35 4.62
C VAL A 34 -14.95 -3.87 4.49
N PRO A 35 -16.13 -4.42 4.12
CA PRO A 35 -16.25 -5.82 3.73
C PRO A 35 -15.31 -6.13 2.57
N ASP A 36 -14.64 -7.29 2.64
CA ASP A 36 -13.69 -7.75 1.63
C ASP A 36 -12.60 -6.73 1.28
N ALA A 37 -12.12 -5.98 2.28
CA ALA A 37 -11.03 -5.01 2.14
C ALA A 37 -9.82 -5.60 1.39
N ALA A 38 -9.49 -6.88 1.58
CA ALA A 38 -8.46 -7.56 0.80
C ALA A 38 -8.69 -7.49 -0.71
N ALA A 39 -9.85 -7.96 -1.19
CA ALA A 39 -10.18 -7.98 -2.62
C ALA A 39 -10.22 -6.57 -3.24
N ARG A 40 -10.55 -5.57 -2.42
CA ARG A 40 -10.69 -4.16 -2.80
C ARG A 40 -9.35 -3.42 -2.85
N VAL A 41 -8.50 -3.60 -1.84
CA VAL A 41 -7.25 -2.86 -1.67
C VAL A 41 -6.08 -3.53 -2.38
N GLN A 42 -6.06 -4.87 -2.44
CA GLN A 42 -4.95 -5.63 -3.01
C GLN A 42 -4.64 -5.28 -4.48
N PRO A 43 -5.62 -5.11 -5.39
CA PRO A 43 -5.33 -4.71 -6.77
C PRO A 43 -4.60 -3.36 -6.86
N GLU A 44 -4.98 -2.39 -6.02
CA GLU A 44 -4.33 -1.07 -6.00
C GLU A 44 -2.92 -1.13 -5.41
N LEU A 45 -2.70 -1.94 -4.37
CA LEU A 45 -1.36 -2.18 -3.83
C LEU A 45 -0.44 -2.87 -4.84
N LEU A 46 -0.95 -3.81 -5.64
CA LEU A 46 -0.20 -4.44 -6.72
C LEU A 46 0.10 -3.46 -7.85
N ARG A 47 -0.87 -2.61 -8.24
CA ARG A 47 -0.63 -1.54 -9.22
C ARG A 47 0.45 -0.56 -8.77
N LEU A 48 0.42 -0.19 -7.48
CA LEU A 48 1.49 0.60 -6.86
C LEU A 48 2.83 -0.16 -6.90
N HIS A 49 2.82 -1.46 -6.59
CA HIS A 49 4.03 -2.30 -6.64
C HIS A 49 4.70 -2.26 -8.02
N GLU A 50 3.95 -2.55 -9.07
CA GLU A 50 4.46 -2.56 -10.44
C GLU A 50 5.00 -1.19 -10.86
N ALA A 51 4.31 -0.11 -10.46
CA ALA A 51 4.77 1.25 -10.70
C ALA A 51 6.11 1.54 -10.00
N LEU A 52 6.29 1.08 -8.77
CA LEU A 52 7.54 1.23 -8.00
C LEU A 52 8.68 0.41 -8.60
N LEU A 53 8.40 -0.82 -9.06
CA LEU A 53 9.36 -1.66 -9.77
C LEU A 53 9.81 -1.02 -11.09
N GLY A 54 8.85 -0.55 -11.90
CA GLY A 54 9.13 0.15 -13.17
C GLY A 54 9.95 1.42 -12.97
N ALA A 55 9.70 2.15 -11.88
CA ALA A 55 10.46 3.33 -11.48
C ALA A 55 11.81 3.01 -10.80
N LYS A 56 12.17 1.72 -10.64
CA LYS A 56 13.40 1.23 -9.99
C LYS A 56 13.59 1.80 -8.58
N VAL A 57 12.50 1.94 -7.82
CA VAL A 57 12.55 2.44 -6.45
C VAL A 57 13.18 1.38 -5.53
N PRO A 58 14.34 1.66 -4.91
CA PRO A 58 15.07 0.63 -4.15
C PRO A 58 14.50 0.40 -2.75
N LYS A 59 13.82 1.40 -2.19
CA LYS A 59 13.32 1.40 -0.82
C LYS A 59 11.99 2.15 -0.75
N VAL A 60 11.01 1.51 -0.13
CA VAL A 60 9.72 2.09 0.20
C VAL A 60 9.46 1.88 1.68
N THR A 61 9.12 2.97 2.37
CA THR A 61 8.71 2.96 3.78
C THR A 61 7.19 3.01 3.83
N LEU A 62 6.57 2.17 4.66
CA LEU A 62 5.15 2.26 4.95
C LEU A 62 4.97 2.97 6.30
N SER A 63 4.30 4.12 6.31
CA SER A 63 3.91 4.81 7.52
C SER A 63 2.47 4.44 7.90
N VAL A 64 2.32 3.87 9.09
CA VAL A 64 1.03 3.41 9.66
C VAL A 64 0.58 4.27 10.85
N GLN A 65 1.28 5.37 11.12
CA GLN A 65 1.10 6.19 12.33
C GLN A 65 -0.28 6.86 12.41
N ASN A 66 -0.91 7.11 11.24
CA ASN A 66 -2.20 7.79 11.15
C ASN A 66 -3.37 6.82 10.92
N ILE A 67 -3.15 5.51 11.10
CA ILE A 67 -4.21 4.51 10.99
C ILE A 67 -4.97 4.48 12.32
N GLU A 68 -6.26 4.77 12.26
CA GLU A 68 -7.15 4.73 13.43
C GLU A 68 -7.64 3.30 13.69
N TYR A 69 -8.00 2.60 12.61
CA TYR A 69 -8.47 1.23 12.65
C TYR A 69 -8.22 0.51 11.32
N MET A 70 -7.92 -0.78 11.39
CA MET A 70 -7.81 -1.66 10.23
C MET A 70 -8.35 -3.03 10.60
N ASN A 71 -9.37 -3.50 9.88
CA ASN A 71 -9.88 -4.85 10.10
C ASN A 71 -8.92 -5.92 9.56
N SER A 72 -9.16 -7.18 9.94
CA SER A 72 -8.28 -8.30 9.58
C SER A 72 -8.15 -8.53 8.06
N SER A 73 -9.17 -8.18 7.27
CA SER A 73 -9.15 -8.30 5.82
C SER A 73 -8.22 -7.24 5.21
N GLY A 74 -8.29 -6.01 5.69
CA GLY A 74 -7.38 -4.93 5.30
C GLY A 74 -5.92 -5.29 5.58
N LEU A 75 -5.65 -5.79 6.79
CA LEU A 75 -4.30 -6.20 7.18
C LEU A 75 -3.75 -7.30 6.27
N LYS A 76 -4.57 -8.30 5.91
CA LYS A 76 -4.19 -9.38 4.98
C LYS A 76 -3.79 -8.83 3.60
N ALA A 77 -4.45 -7.79 3.12
CA ALA A 77 -4.13 -7.13 1.85
C ALA A 77 -2.69 -6.59 1.86
N PHE A 78 -2.32 -5.87 2.92
CA PHE A 78 -0.97 -5.31 3.08
C PHE A 78 0.08 -6.40 3.29
N MET A 79 -0.23 -7.44 4.07
CA MET A 79 0.68 -8.57 4.26
C MET A 79 0.97 -9.31 2.94
N ALA A 80 -0.04 -9.52 2.10
CA ALA A 80 0.15 -10.12 0.78
C ALA A 80 1.05 -9.25 -0.12
N TRP A 81 0.91 -7.94 -0.05
CA TRP A 81 1.76 -7.00 -0.77
C TRP A 81 3.22 -7.04 -0.27
N PHE A 82 3.45 -7.12 1.04
CA PHE A 82 4.81 -7.28 1.59
C PHE A 82 5.47 -8.59 1.16
N LEU A 83 4.70 -9.69 1.16
CA LEU A 83 5.19 -10.99 0.70
C LEU A 83 5.56 -10.94 -0.78
N ALA A 84 4.74 -10.29 -1.62
CA ALA A 84 5.06 -10.09 -3.03
C ALA A 84 6.40 -9.33 -3.18
N ALA A 85 6.58 -8.23 -2.46
CA ALA A 85 7.80 -7.43 -2.50
C ALA A 85 9.04 -8.18 -1.96
N ALA A 86 8.87 -9.03 -0.95
CA ALA A 86 9.94 -9.87 -0.41
C ALA A 86 10.38 -10.93 -1.42
N ASN A 87 9.43 -11.56 -2.12
CA ASN A 87 9.70 -12.57 -3.13
C ASN A 87 10.39 -11.98 -4.38
N THR A 88 10.15 -10.70 -4.70
CA THR A 88 10.88 -10.01 -5.80
C THR A 88 12.38 -9.89 -5.54
N ARG A 89 12.85 -9.98 -4.29
CA ARG A 89 14.29 -10.04 -3.97
C ARG A 89 14.91 -11.42 -4.19
N GLY A 90 14.11 -12.48 -4.31
CA GLY A 90 14.58 -13.87 -4.39
C GLY A 90 14.99 -14.33 -5.80
N ASP A 91 14.58 -13.62 -6.85
CA ASP A 91 14.87 -13.96 -8.26
C ASP A 91 16.08 -13.18 -8.84
N ARG A 92 17.09 -12.86 -8.01
CA ARG A 92 18.35 -12.26 -8.46
C ARG A 92 19.57 -13.02 -7.98
#